data_AF-A0AAE3PNX5-F1
#
_entry.id   AF-A0AAE3PNX5-F1
#
_cell.length_a   1.000
_cell.length_b   1.000
_cell.length_c   1.000
_cell.angle_alpha   90.00
_cell.angle_beta   90.00
_cell.angle_gamma   90.00
#
_symmetry.space_group_name_H-M   'P 1'
#
loop_
_entity.id
_entity.type
_entity.pdbx_description
1 polymer ?
#
loop_
_entity_poly.entity_id
_entity_poly.type
_entity_poly.pdbx_seq_one_letter_code
_entity_poly.pdbx_strand_id
1 'polypeptide(L)' 'MRSFVRASHLYDASSGEHVPFDWANLRPLLESQAAVERAVGRLDAEEA' A
#
# COMPACT_ATOMS: atom_id res chain seq x y z
N MET A 1 4.88 7.63 -18.79
CA MET A 1 4.61 6.17 -18.83
C MET A 1 3.33 5.93 -18.04
N ARG A 2 2.27 5.34 -18.61
CA ARG A 2 1.10 4.94 -17.81
C ARG A 2 1.41 3.59 -17.18
N SER A 3 1.52 3.55 -15.86
CA SER A 3 1.64 2.31 -15.11
C SER A 3 0.32 1.54 -15.21
N PHE A 4 0.40 0.28 -15.63
CA PHE A 4 -0.75 -0.61 -15.65
C PHE A 4 -0.89 -1.26 -14.26
N VAL A 5 -2.04 -1.05 -13.62
CA VAL A 5 -2.38 -1.69 -12.34
C VAL A 5 -3.35 -2.82 -12.62
N ARG A 6 -3.05 -4.03 -12.11
CA ARG A 6 -3.95 -5.17 -12.24
C ARG A 6 -5.23 -4.91 -11.46
N ALA A 7 -6.39 -5.16 -12.06
CA ALA A 7 -7.68 -5.01 -11.39
C ALA A 7 -7.79 -5.85 -10.10
N SER A 8 -7.09 -6.98 -10.02
CA SER A 8 -7.01 -7.79 -8.80
C SER A 8 -6.33 -7.09 -7.60
N HIS A 9 -5.65 -5.95 -7.82
CA HIS A 9 -5.11 -5.13 -6.72
C HIS A 9 -6.06 -4.00 -6.32
N LEU A 10 -7.13 -3.78 -7.10
CA LEU A 10 -8.14 -2.74 -6.87
C LEU A 10 -9.44 -3.33 -6.30
N TYR A 11 -9.62 -4.64 -6.37
CA TYR A 11 -10.80 -5.34 -5.89
C TYR A 11 -10.40 -6.61 -5.15
N ASP A 12 -11.09 -6.90 -4.06
CA ASP A 12 -11.05 -8.21 -3.44
C ASP A 12 -11.87 -9.18 -4.30
N ALA A 13 -11.24 -10.24 -4.78
CA ALA A 13 -11.90 -11.19 -5.70
C ALA A 13 -12.97 -12.06 -5.02
N SER A 14 -12.95 -12.16 -3.69
CA SER A 14 -13.85 -13.00 -2.90
C SER A 14 -15.12 -12.25 -2.50
N SER A 15 -14.99 -10.97 -2.11
CA SER A 15 -16.12 -10.11 -1.74
C SER A 15 -16.63 -9.24 -2.90
N GLY A 16 -15.79 -9.01 -3.92
CA GLY A 16 -16.08 -8.07 -5.01
C GLY A 16 -15.96 -6.60 -4.59
N GLU A 17 -15.51 -6.33 -3.37
CA GLU A 17 -15.40 -4.96 -2.84
C GLU A 17 -14.15 -4.25 -3.37
N HIS A 18 -14.24 -2.93 -3.46
CA HIS A 18 -13.11 -2.09 -3.87
C HIS A 18 -12.09 -1.97 -2.73
N VAL A 19 -10.81 -2.17 -3.05
CA VAL A 19 -9.70 -2.05 -2.10
C VAL A 19 -9.19 -0.61 -2.12
N PRO A 20 -9.05 0.07 -0.97
CA PRO A 20 -8.39 1.37 -0.91
C PRO A 20 -6.97 1.29 -1.49
N PHE A 21 -6.66 2.18 -2.43
CA PHE A 21 -5.44 2.10 -3.24
C PHE A 21 -4.67 3.41 -3.23
N ASP A 22 -3.36 3.32 -3.01
CA ASP A 22 -2.44 4.44 -3.09
C ASP A 22 -1.95 4.61 -4.54
N TRP A 23 -2.51 5.60 -5.23
CA TRP A 23 -2.17 5.92 -6.62
C TRP A 23 -0.79 6.55 -6.79
N ALA A 24 -0.22 7.14 -5.73
CA ALA A 24 1.12 7.73 -5.78
C ALA A 24 2.20 6.63 -5.76
N ASN A 25 1.97 5.56 -5.00
CA ASN A 25 2.90 4.44 -4.85
C ASN A 25 2.49 3.15 -5.57
N LEU A 26 1.38 3.20 -6.32
CA LEU A 26 0.84 2.11 -7.15
C LEU A 26 0.66 0.79 -6.39
N ARG A 27 0.13 0.86 -5.18
CA ARG A 27 -0.06 -0.31 -4.29
C ARG A 27 -1.32 -0.18 -3.43
N PRO A 28 -1.85 -1.28 -2.89
CA PRO A 28 -2.91 -1.23 -1.88
C PRO A 28 -2.51 -0.31 -0.71
N LEU A 29 -3.46 0.48 -0.21
CA LEU A 29 -3.20 1.50 0.81
C LEU A 29 -2.60 0.89 2.09
N LEU A 30 -3.07 -0.30 2.47
CA LEU A 30 -2.57 -1.01 3.65
C LEU A 30 -1.08 -1.35 3.53
N GLU A 31 -0.63 -1.78 2.35
CA GLU A 31 0.79 -2.06 2.09
C GLU A 31 1.63 -0.78 2.10
N SER A 32 1.07 0.32 1.59
CA SER A 32 1.70 1.63 1.64
C SER A 32 1.90 2.09 3.08
N GLN A 33 0.84 1.99 3.90
CA GLN A 33 0.87 2.35 5.32
C GLN A 33 1.88 1.50 6.10
N ALA A 34 1.89 0.18 5.90
CA ALA A 34 2.84 -0.71 6.55
C ALA A 34 4.31 -0.41 6.18
N ALA A 35 4.57 0.17 5.00
CA ALA A 35 5.91 0.62 4.62
C ALA A 35 6.32 1.88 5.40
N VAL A 36 5.39 2.82 5.59
CA VAL A 36 5.60 4.02 6.41
C VAL A 36 5.86 3.64 7.86
N GLU A 37 5.02 2.79 8.44
CA GLU A 37 5.15 2.35 9.84
C GLU A 37 6.49 1.66 10.10
N ARG A 38 6.95 0.80 9.17
CA ARG A 38 8.29 0.19 9.26
C ARG A 38 9.42 1.20 9.16
N ALA A 39 9.25 2.26 8.36
CA ALA A 39 10.26 3.32 8.25
C ALA A 39 10.32 4.14 9.55
N VAL A 40 9.16 4.55 10.08
CA VAL A 40 9.05 5.28 11.35
C VAL A 40 9.66 4.47 12.49
N GLY A 41 9.27 3.20 12.65
CA GLY A 41 9.80 2.35 13.72
C GLY A 41 11.32 2.09 13.62
N ARG A 42 11.92 2.21 12.43
CA ARG A 42 13.39 2.15 12.29
C ARG A 42 14.04 3.43 12.79
N LEU A 43 13.49 4.59 12.45
CA LEU A 43 13.99 5.88 12.92
C LEU A 43 13.94 5.95 14.45
N ASP A 44 12.80 5.55 15.04
CA ASP A 44 12.64 5.52 16.50
C ASP A 44 13.67 4.60 17.18
N ALA A 45 14.08 3.50 16.54
CA ALA A 45 15.08 2.57 17.06
C ALA A 45 16.53 3.04 16.86
N GLU A 46 16.79 3.90 15.87
CA GLU A 46 18.11 4.51 15.64
C GLU A 46 18.36 5.70 16.58
N GLU A 47 17.30 6.36 17.05
CA GLU A 47 17.35 7.49 17.98
C GLU A 47 17.38 7.08 19.47
N ALA A 48 17.20 5.80 19.79
CA ALA A 48 17.16 5.23 21.15
C ALA A 48 18.51 4.68 21.64
#